data_AF-A0A5J4PM95-F1
#
_entry.id   AF-A0A5J4PM95-F1
#
_cell.length_a   1.000
_cell.length_b   1.000
_cell.length_c   1.000
_cell.angle_alpha   90.00
_cell.angle_beta   90.00
_cell.angle_gamma   90.00
#
_symmetry.space_group_name_H-M   'P 1'
#
loop_
_entity.id
_entity.type
_entity.pdbx_description
1 polymer ?
#
loop_
_entity_poly.entity_id
_entity_poly.type
_entity_poly.pdbx_seq_one_letter_code
_entity_poly.pdbx_strand_id
1 'polypeptide(L)'
;IQEVVAATEFVKKMHPQISTIIDIGGEDAKIVYLKPNGNSDLRMNGNCAGGTGAFIDQMALLLDVPVESMGALAEKSERIYPIASRCGVFSKTDVQNLISKNVSKSDIAASVFHAVAVQTIVTLSHGCEVVPKILFCGGPFTFIPALRQAFINYLHLSPDDYLVPENANIIPAWGASLACTQDRTFTLNELISILTGNGVKSGGVKQTARLPRIFYSEEEYTAWKAKKDSSRISQTPLNKHTGYAYLGIDSGSTTTKIVITDEQDRILFSYYSPNRGNPIDTVKKGLWELSDQCRSIGIELQIKGSCSTGYGEDLVKAAFNLDRGVIETIA
;
A
#
# COMPACT_ATOMS: atom_id res chain seq x y z
N ILE A 1 6.99 8.24 26.82
CA ILE A 1 7.70 6.96 26.56
C ILE A 1 7.55 6.61 25.09
N GLN A 2 8.54 5.94 24.48
CA GLN A 2 8.46 5.49 23.07
C GLN A 2 7.57 4.23 22.97
N GLU A 3 6.84 4.05 21.86
CA GLU A 3 5.79 3.03 21.73
C GLU A 3 6.25 1.57 21.92
N VAL A 4 7.44 1.21 21.46
CA VAL A 4 7.98 -0.15 21.54
C VAL A 4 8.49 -0.42 22.94
N VAL A 5 9.07 0.60 23.58
CA VAL A 5 9.41 0.55 25.00
C VAL A 5 8.13 0.39 25.84
N ALA A 6 7.07 1.12 25.51
CA ALA A 6 5.78 0.97 26.17
C ALA A 6 5.22 -0.46 26.01
N ALA A 7 5.17 -1.00 24.79
CA ALA A 7 4.75 -2.38 24.55
C ALA A 7 5.61 -3.39 25.34
N THR A 8 6.92 -3.16 25.42
CA THR A 8 7.85 -3.99 26.21
C THR A 8 7.49 -3.94 27.71
N GLU A 9 7.17 -2.78 28.26
CA GLU A 9 6.76 -2.64 29.67
C GLU A 9 5.45 -3.38 29.97
N PHE A 10 4.48 -3.36 29.05
CA PHE A 10 3.27 -4.16 29.17
C PHE A 10 3.60 -5.65 29.26
N VAL A 11 4.41 -6.15 28.31
CA VAL A 11 4.78 -7.57 28.26
C VAL A 11 5.57 -8.00 29.49
N LYS A 12 6.56 -7.22 29.93
CA LYS A 12 7.34 -7.52 31.14
C LYS A 12 6.48 -7.66 32.40
N LYS A 13 5.44 -6.83 32.54
CA LYS A 13 4.58 -6.82 33.73
C LYS A 13 3.47 -7.87 33.67
N MET A 14 2.85 -8.04 32.50
CA MET A 14 1.63 -8.85 32.36
C MET A 14 1.90 -10.25 31.80
N HIS A 15 2.98 -10.42 31.04
CA HIS A 15 3.31 -11.67 30.34
C HIS A 15 4.83 -11.94 30.36
N PRO A 16 5.45 -12.13 31.54
CA PRO A 16 6.90 -12.27 31.69
C PRO A 16 7.50 -13.50 30.98
N GLN A 17 6.67 -14.45 30.56
CA GLN A 17 7.06 -15.64 29.79
C GLN A 17 7.31 -15.37 28.29
N ILE A 18 6.97 -14.18 27.78
CA ILE A 18 7.17 -13.83 26.38
C ILE A 18 8.64 -13.49 26.15
N SER A 19 9.23 -14.13 25.13
CA SER A 19 10.62 -13.92 24.70
C SER A 19 10.71 -13.01 23.48
N THR A 20 9.68 -13.00 22.63
CA THR A 20 9.65 -12.22 21.38
C THR A 20 8.31 -11.54 21.18
N ILE A 21 8.31 -10.26 20.79
CA ILE A 21 7.11 -9.53 20.35
C ILE A 21 7.22 -9.32 18.84
N ILE A 22 6.19 -9.66 18.08
CA ILE A 22 6.07 -9.32 16.66
C ILE A 22 4.90 -8.36 16.53
N ASP A 23 5.19 -7.12 16.15
CA ASP A 23 4.24 -6.03 16.00
C ASP A 23 4.09 -5.66 14.52
N ILE A 24 2.88 -5.76 13.97
CA ILE A 24 2.60 -5.30 12.61
C ILE A 24 1.66 -4.10 12.72
N GLY A 25 2.15 -2.92 12.36
CA GLY A 25 1.38 -1.70 12.26
C GLY A 25 0.85 -1.45 10.84
N GLY A 26 0.28 -0.27 10.63
CA GLY A 26 -0.12 0.19 9.30
C GLY A 26 1.09 0.49 8.40
N GLU A 27 2.05 1.24 8.92
CA GLU A 27 3.18 1.76 8.13
C GLU A 27 4.51 1.06 8.41
N ASP A 28 4.63 0.39 9.56
CA ASP A 28 5.84 -0.30 10.00
C ASP A 28 5.52 -1.68 10.62
N ALA A 29 6.56 -2.47 10.79
CA ALA A 29 6.60 -3.79 11.37
C ALA A 29 7.83 -3.89 12.27
N LYS A 30 7.69 -4.57 13.41
CA LYS A 30 8.71 -4.62 14.44
C LYS A 30 8.86 -6.03 15.02
N ILE A 31 10.09 -6.38 15.37
CA ILE A 31 10.38 -7.53 16.22
C ILE A 31 11.17 -7.05 17.43
N VAL A 32 10.71 -7.41 18.62
CA VAL A 32 11.38 -7.12 19.89
C VAL A 32 11.80 -8.42 20.54
N TYR A 33 13.10 -8.58 20.77
CA TYR A 33 13.64 -9.71 21.51
C TYR A 33 13.87 -9.31 22.96
N LEU A 34 13.18 -9.98 23.88
CA LEU A 34 13.30 -9.76 25.32
C LEU A 34 14.37 -10.71 25.87
N LYS A 35 15.44 -10.15 26.42
CA LYS A 35 16.55 -10.92 26.97
C LYS A 35 16.32 -11.20 28.47
N PRO A 36 16.79 -12.34 29.00
CA PRO A 36 16.63 -12.69 30.42
C PRO A 36 17.24 -11.66 31.39
N ASN A 37 18.22 -10.88 30.95
CA ASN A 37 18.85 -9.81 31.74
C ASN A 37 18.01 -8.51 31.79
N GLY A 38 16.80 -8.51 31.24
CA GLY A 38 15.89 -7.36 31.24
C GLY A 38 16.09 -6.38 30.08
N ASN A 39 17.13 -6.55 29.26
CA ASN A 39 17.34 -5.74 28.07
C ASN A 39 16.43 -6.19 26.91
N SER A 40 16.12 -5.28 25.99
CA SER A 40 15.43 -5.60 24.75
C SER A 40 16.28 -5.23 23.53
N ASP A 41 16.22 -6.07 22.50
CA ASP A 41 16.74 -5.77 21.16
C ASP A 41 15.55 -5.45 20.25
N LEU A 42 15.57 -4.28 19.64
CA LEU A 42 14.43 -3.67 18.97
C LEU A 42 14.76 -3.57 17.47
N ARG A 43 13.98 -4.24 16.63
CA ARG A 43 14.14 -4.24 15.18
C ARG A 43 12.86 -3.72 14.54
N MET A 44 13.00 -2.81 13.58
CA MET A 44 11.88 -2.19 12.87
C MET A 44 12.27 -2.02 11.41
N ASN A 45 11.32 -2.26 10.50
CA ASN A 45 11.56 -2.00 9.09
C ASN A 45 11.68 -0.49 8.84
N GLY A 46 12.45 -0.11 7.82
CA GLY A 46 12.46 1.28 7.34
C GLY A 46 11.16 1.62 6.61
N ASN A 47 11.19 2.66 5.78
CA ASN A 47 10.03 3.17 5.01
C ASN A 47 9.44 2.20 3.95
N CYS A 48 9.75 0.91 4.01
CA CYS A 48 9.27 -0.08 3.06
C CYS A 48 7.96 -0.70 3.55
N ALA A 49 6.90 -0.58 2.74
CA ALA A 49 5.58 -1.13 3.04
C ALA A 49 5.54 -2.67 3.00
N GLY A 50 6.50 -3.34 2.34
CA GLY A 50 6.52 -4.81 2.24
C GLY A 50 6.64 -5.43 3.64
N GLY A 51 5.54 -5.97 4.16
CA GLY A 51 5.45 -6.51 5.52
C GLY A 51 4.50 -5.77 6.47
N THR A 52 3.78 -4.74 6.03
CA THR A 52 2.92 -3.91 6.91
C THR A 52 1.44 -3.97 6.51
N GLY A 53 0.56 -3.38 7.34
CA GLY A 53 -0.86 -3.23 7.02
C GLY A 53 -1.13 -2.49 5.72
N ALA A 54 -0.37 -1.43 5.42
CA ALA A 54 -0.49 -0.67 4.17
C ALA A 54 -0.24 -1.54 2.94
N PHE A 55 0.67 -2.51 3.02
CA PHE A 55 0.84 -3.47 1.93
C PHE A 55 -0.39 -4.36 1.74
N ILE A 56 -1.00 -4.84 2.83
CA ILE A 56 -2.25 -5.62 2.78
C ILE A 56 -3.36 -4.77 2.14
N ASP A 57 -3.47 -3.49 2.49
CA ASP A 57 -4.45 -2.56 1.90
C ASP A 57 -4.24 -2.40 0.39
N GLN A 58 -2.99 -2.25 -0.06
CA GLN A 58 -2.67 -2.14 -1.48
C GLN A 58 -3.02 -3.43 -2.25
N MET A 59 -2.80 -4.61 -1.63
CA MET A 59 -3.14 -5.89 -2.25
C MET A 59 -4.65 -6.11 -2.31
N ALA A 60 -5.39 -5.70 -1.27
CA ALA A 60 -6.85 -5.74 -1.26
C ALA A 60 -7.44 -4.85 -2.37
N LEU A 61 -6.90 -3.63 -2.53
CA LEU A 61 -7.28 -2.72 -3.60
C LEU A 61 -6.99 -3.32 -4.99
N LEU A 62 -5.84 -3.96 -5.16
CA LEU A 62 -5.47 -4.60 -6.43
C LEU A 62 -6.40 -5.77 -6.77
N LEU A 63 -6.81 -6.54 -5.77
CA LEU A 63 -7.76 -7.64 -5.90
C LEU A 63 -9.21 -7.18 -6.02
N ASP A 64 -9.49 -5.87 -5.90
CA ASP A 64 -10.83 -5.28 -5.88
C ASP A 64 -11.72 -5.95 -4.81
N VAL A 65 -11.22 -6.00 -3.58
CA VAL A 65 -11.94 -6.52 -2.41
C VAL A 65 -11.73 -5.62 -1.19
N PRO A 66 -12.70 -5.54 -0.26
CA PRO A 66 -12.48 -4.89 1.03
C PRO A 66 -11.36 -5.59 1.82
N VAL A 67 -10.54 -4.83 2.55
CA VAL A 67 -9.43 -5.40 3.34
C VAL A 67 -9.93 -6.37 4.41
N GLU A 68 -11.11 -6.11 4.97
CA GLU A 68 -11.78 -6.95 5.96
C GLU A 68 -12.13 -8.33 5.40
N SER A 69 -12.29 -8.43 4.08
CA SER A 69 -12.61 -9.69 3.40
C SER A 69 -11.36 -10.52 3.06
N MET A 70 -10.15 -9.94 3.12
CA MET A 70 -8.90 -10.64 2.76
C MET A 70 -8.67 -11.87 3.63
N GLY A 71 -8.98 -11.79 4.93
CA GLY A 71 -8.86 -12.92 5.87
C GLY A 71 -9.71 -14.11 5.44
N ALA A 72 -11.02 -13.90 5.29
CA ALA A 72 -11.96 -14.94 4.88
C ALA A 72 -11.72 -15.46 3.45
N LEU A 73 -11.11 -14.65 2.57
CA LEU A 73 -10.68 -15.11 1.26
C LEU A 73 -9.50 -16.07 1.36
N ALA A 74 -8.49 -15.72 2.16
CA ALA A 74 -7.29 -16.52 2.35
C ALA A 74 -7.57 -17.89 2.99
N GLU A 75 -8.56 -17.98 3.88
CA GLU A 75 -8.98 -19.25 4.51
C GLU A 75 -9.47 -20.29 3.51
N LYS A 76 -9.92 -19.86 2.32
CA LYS A 76 -10.39 -20.75 1.24
C LYS A 76 -9.27 -21.13 0.26
N SER A 77 -8.03 -20.74 0.53
CA SER A 77 -6.89 -21.04 -0.33
C SER A 77 -6.58 -22.53 -0.33
N GLU A 78 -6.23 -23.04 -1.50
CA GLU A 78 -5.72 -24.40 -1.69
C GLU A 78 -4.20 -24.39 -1.91
N ARG A 79 -3.65 -23.26 -2.35
CA ARG A 79 -2.24 -23.14 -2.74
C ARG A 79 -1.63 -21.77 -2.46
N ILE A 80 -0.43 -21.80 -1.90
CA ILE A 80 0.45 -20.63 -1.77
C ILE A 80 1.33 -20.49 -3.02
N TYR A 81 1.38 -19.27 -3.57
CA TYR A 81 2.24 -18.87 -4.67
C TYR A 81 3.36 -17.96 -4.14
N PRO A 82 4.58 -18.08 -4.68
CA PRO A 82 5.67 -17.17 -4.33
C PRO A 82 5.35 -15.76 -4.83
N ILE A 83 5.49 -14.78 -3.93
CA ILE A 83 5.39 -13.35 -4.23
C ILE A 83 6.67 -12.70 -3.68
N ALA A 84 7.37 -11.93 -4.50
CA ALA A 84 8.52 -11.15 -4.07
C ALA A 84 8.07 -10.15 -3.00
N SER A 85 8.45 -10.39 -1.75
CA SER A 85 7.88 -9.70 -0.60
C SER A 85 8.65 -8.43 -0.18
N ARG A 86 9.80 -8.17 -0.82
CA ARG A 86 10.77 -7.15 -0.39
C ARG A 86 10.39 -5.71 -0.74
N CYS A 87 9.66 -5.52 -1.82
CA CYS A 87 9.23 -4.19 -2.27
C CYS A 87 7.79 -4.28 -2.73
N GLY A 88 6.90 -3.44 -2.18
CA GLY A 88 5.49 -3.43 -2.53
C GLY A 88 5.23 -3.22 -4.03
N VAL A 89 6.15 -2.57 -4.75
CA VAL A 89 6.10 -2.41 -6.21
C VAL A 89 6.25 -3.76 -6.93
N PHE A 90 7.28 -4.55 -6.59
CA PHE A 90 7.50 -5.86 -7.21
C PHE A 90 6.43 -6.88 -6.78
N SER A 91 6.02 -6.85 -5.51
CA SER A 91 4.89 -7.67 -5.05
C SER A 91 3.63 -7.39 -5.86
N LYS A 92 3.39 -6.11 -6.22
CA LYS A 92 2.25 -5.72 -7.06
C LYS A 92 2.33 -6.35 -8.43
N THR A 93 3.51 -6.33 -9.06
CA THR A 93 3.75 -6.98 -10.36
C THR A 93 3.50 -8.48 -10.29
N ASP A 94 3.99 -9.16 -9.25
CA ASP A 94 3.75 -10.60 -9.07
C ASP A 94 2.26 -10.91 -8.89
N VAL A 95 1.55 -10.14 -8.06
CA VAL A 95 0.11 -10.30 -7.89
C VAL A 95 -0.65 -10.04 -9.19
N GLN A 96 -0.28 -9.01 -9.96
CA GLN A 96 -0.87 -8.75 -11.28
C GLN A 96 -0.64 -9.92 -12.25
N ASN A 97 0.54 -10.53 -12.22
CA ASN A 97 0.85 -11.72 -13.02
C ASN A 97 0.04 -12.95 -12.58
N LEU A 98 -0.25 -13.10 -11.28
CA LEU A 98 -1.14 -14.15 -10.79
C LEU A 98 -2.59 -13.92 -11.24
N ILE A 99 -3.07 -12.66 -11.19
CA ILE A 99 -4.39 -12.28 -11.69
C ILE A 99 -4.51 -12.57 -13.20
N SER A 100 -3.50 -12.20 -14.00
CA SER A 100 -3.53 -12.44 -15.45
C SER A 100 -3.51 -13.93 -15.82
N LYS A 101 -2.91 -14.77 -14.96
CA LYS A 101 -2.96 -16.24 -15.06
C LYS A 101 -4.25 -16.84 -14.49
N ASN A 102 -5.23 -16.01 -14.14
CA ASN A 102 -6.52 -16.42 -13.60
C ASN A 102 -6.42 -17.24 -12.30
N VAL A 103 -5.40 -16.97 -11.48
CA VAL A 103 -5.24 -17.56 -10.14
C VAL A 103 -6.36 -17.05 -9.24
N SER A 104 -6.88 -17.92 -8.37
CA SER A 104 -8.01 -17.57 -7.49
C SER A 104 -7.63 -16.42 -6.53
N LYS A 105 -8.58 -15.51 -6.26
CA LYS A 105 -8.36 -14.43 -5.28
C LYS A 105 -8.02 -14.97 -3.89
N SER A 106 -8.56 -16.15 -3.53
CA SER A 106 -8.28 -16.86 -2.29
C SER A 106 -6.81 -17.26 -2.17
N ASP A 107 -6.26 -17.87 -3.21
CA ASP A 107 -4.83 -18.25 -3.24
C ASP A 107 -3.93 -17.02 -3.22
N ILE A 108 -4.29 -15.96 -3.94
CA ILE A 108 -3.52 -14.72 -3.91
C ILE A 108 -3.56 -14.09 -2.51
N ALA A 109 -4.72 -14.04 -1.84
CA ALA A 109 -4.83 -13.48 -0.51
C ALA A 109 -3.97 -14.24 0.52
N ALA A 110 -3.98 -15.58 0.48
CA ALA A 110 -3.14 -16.39 1.34
C ALA A 110 -1.64 -16.21 1.02
N SER A 111 -1.30 -16.10 -0.28
CA SER A 111 0.07 -15.82 -0.74
C SER A 111 0.58 -14.46 -0.28
N VAL A 112 -0.29 -13.44 -0.25
CA VAL A 112 0.01 -12.11 0.28
C VAL A 112 0.32 -12.17 1.77
N PHE A 113 -0.49 -12.87 2.58
CA PHE A 113 -0.20 -13.04 4.00
C PHE A 113 1.08 -13.84 4.26
N HIS A 114 1.33 -14.89 3.47
CA HIS A 114 2.59 -15.61 3.51
C HIS A 114 3.77 -14.70 3.19
N ALA A 115 3.66 -13.85 2.16
CA ALA A 115 4.70 -12.89 1.80
C ALA A 115 4.96 -11.88 2.94
N VAL A 116 3.93 -11.39 3.62
CA VAL A 116 4.08 -10.53 4.81
C VAL A 116 4.86 -11.26 5.92
N ALA A 117 4.50 -12.51 6.21
CA ALA A 117 5.20 -13.32 7.22
C ALA A 117 6.68 -13.51 6.88
N VAL A 118 6.98 -13.99 5.67
CA VAL A 118 8.34 -14.18 5.17
C VAL A 118 9.13 -12.88 5.26
N GLN A 119 8.56 -11.79 4.77
CA GLN A 119 9.24 -10.50 4.71
C GLN A 119 9.61 -9.97 6.09
N THR A 120 8.65 -9.98 7.02
CA THR A 120 8.85 -9.51 8.38
C THR A 120 9.94 -10.31 9.07
N ILE A 121 9.88 -11.64 8.99
CA ILE A 121 10.85 -12.49 9.67
C ILE A 121 12.24 -12.38 9.02
N VAL A 122 12.35 -12.53 7.70
CA VAL A 122 13.65 -12.49 7.01
C VAL A 122 14.31 -11.13 7.15
N THR A 123 13.54 -10.04 7.08
CA THR A 123 14.11 -8.69 7.10
C THR A 123 14.42 -8.22 8.51
N LEU A 124 13.61 -8.55 9.52
CA LEU A 124 13.79 -8.01 10.87
C LEU A 124 14.57 -8.92 11.80
N SER A 125 14.68 -10.21 11.49
CA SER A 125 15.48 -11.13 12.31
C SER A 125 16.96 -10.81 12.26
N HIS A 126 17.52 -10.47 11.08
CA HIS A 126 18.94 -10.13 10.91
C HIS A 126 19.92 -11.10 11.61
N GLY A 127 19.60 -12.40 11.60
CA GLY A 127 20.42 -13.45 12.24
C GLY A 127 20.12 -13.68 13.73
N CYS A 128 19.17 -12.96 14.32
CA CYS A 128 18.57 -13.32 15.60
C CYS A 128 17.51 -14.41 15.40
N GLU A 129 17.52 -15.41 16.27
CA GLU A 129 16.50 -16.44 16.28
C GLU A 129 15.21 -15.91 16.90
N VAL A 130 14.06 -16.20 16.29
CA VAL A 130 12.74 -15.87 16.83
C VAL A 130 12.38 -16.94 17.84
N VAL A 131 12.53 -16.63 19.12
CA VAL A 131 12.38 -17.60 20.22
C VAL A 131 10.97 -17.51 20.82
N PRO A 132 10.27 -18.65 21.00
CA PRO A 132 9.06 -18.74 21.82
C PRO A 132 9.30 -18.36 23.31
N LYS A 133 8.30 -17.89 24.04
CA LYS A 133 6.91 -17.65 23.62
C LYS A 133 6.78 -16.29 22.90
N ILE A 134 6.06 -16.26 21.79
CA ILE A 134 5.88 -15.09 20.92
C ILE A 134 4.58 -14.37 21.24
N LEU A 135 4.59 -13.05 21.32
CA LEU A 135 3.38 -12.24 21.39
C LEU A 135 3.14 -11.53 20.06
N PHE A 136 1.96 -11.73 19.48
CA PHE A 136 1.51 -10.99 18.30
C PHE A 136 0.83 -9.68 18.70
N CYS A 137 1.29 -8.56 18.15
CA CYS A 137 0.89 -7.18 18.47
C CYS A 137 0.49 -6.38 17.22
N GLY A 138 -0.38 -5.39 17.38
CA GLY A 138 -0.74 -4.47 16.30
C GLY A 138 -2.04 -4.83 15.56
N GLY A 139 -2.58 -3.85 14.84
CA GLY A 139 -3.90 -3.91 14.20
C GLY A 139 -4.10 -5.11 13.29
N PRO A 140 -3.27 -5.29 12.25
CA PRO A 140 -3.30 -6.47 11.37
C PRO A 140 -3.39 -7.81 12.11
N PHE A 141 -2.62 -8.05 13.17
CA PHE A 141 -2.73 -9.31 13.92
C PHE A 141 -4.02 -9.41 14.74
N THR A 142 -4.52 -8.31 15.29
CA THR A 142 -5.82 -8.26 15.97
C THR A 142 -6.95 -8.65 15.03
N PHE A 143 -7.02 -8.01 13.85
CA PHE A 143 -8.20 -8.06 12.99
C PHE A 143 -8.14 -9.15 11.91
N ILE A 144 -6.97 -9.72 11.62
CA ILE A 144 -6.79 -10.67 10.51
C ILE A 144 -6.24 -12.02 11.04
N PRO A 145 -7.10 -12.97 11.45
CA PRO A 145 -6.68 -14.30 11.90
C PRO A 145 -5.83 -15.07 10.86
N ALA A 146 -6.18 -14.97 9.58
CA ALA A 146 -5.42 -15.62 8.50
C ALA A 146 -3.96 -15.12 8.40
N LEU A 147 -3.70 -13.86 8.74
CA LEU A 147 -2.34 -13.33 8.82
C LEU A 147 -1.57 -13.98 9.98
N ARG A 148 -2.19 -14.12 11.15
CA ARG A 148 -1.60 -14.85 12.29
C ARG A 148 -1.27 -16.29 11.88
N GLN A 149 -2.19 -16.96 11.19
CA GLN A 149 -1.97 -18.32 10.72
C GLN A 149 -0.79 -18.42 9.74
N ALA A 150 -0.60 -17.42 8.87
CA ALA A 150 0.56 -17.37 7.98
C ALA A 150 1.89 -17.30 8.74
N PHE A 151 1.97 -16.50 9.81
CA PHE A 151 3.15 -16.46 10.70
C PHE A 151 3.35 -17.76 11.47
N ILE A 152 2.27 -18.34 12.03
CA ILE A 152 2.31 -19.62 12.76
C ILE A 152 2.84 -20.73 11.85
N ASN A 153 2.34 -20.81 10.62
CA ASN A 153 2.77 -21.81 9.64
C ASN A 153 4.23 -21.60 9.22
N TYR A 154 4.63 -20.35 8.96
CA TYR A 154 5.98 -20.02 8.51
C TYR A 154 7.04 -20.27 9.59
N LEU A 155 6.73 -19.96 10.84
CA LEU A 155 7.62 -20.16 11.99
C LEU A 155 7.49 -21.56 12.62
N HIS A 156 6.60 -22.42 12.09
CA HIS A 156 6.31 -23.75 12.61
C HIS A 156 5.93 -23.77 14.10
N LEU A 157 5.10 -22.82 14.53
CA LEU A 157 4.72 -22.64 15.93
C LEU A 157 3.61 -23.60 16.36
N SER A 158 3.75 -24.15 17.56
CA SER A 158 2.66 -24.85 18.26
C SER A 158 1.76 -23.86 19.03
N PRO A 159 0.55 -24.25 19.45
CA PRO A 159 -0.35 -23.38 20.22
C PRO A 159 0.25 -22.83 21.52
N ASP A 160 1.22 -23.52 22.12
CA ASP A 160 1.89 -23.08 23.34
C ASP A 160 3.01 -22.05 23.07
N ASP A 161 3.48 -21.95 21.83
CA ASP A 161 4.59 -21.08 21.44
C ASP A 161 4.20 -19.62 21.22
N TYR A 162 2.91 -19.30 21.20
CA TYR A 162 2.46 -17.93 20.97
C TYR A 162 1.31 -17.48 21.87
N LEU A 163 1.09 -16.17 21.91
CA LEU A 163 0.00 -15.50 22.60
C LEU A 163 -0.57 -14.41 21.69
N VAL A 164 -1.90 -14.38 21.58
CA VAL A 164 -2.64 -13.32 20.89
C VAL A 164 -3.59 -12.68 21.89
N PRO A 165 -3.24 -11.52 22.45
CA PRO A 165 -4.16 -10.77 23.31
C PRO A 165 -5.38 -10.25 22.53
N GLU A 166 -6.55 -10.22 23.16
CA GLU A 166 -7.80 -9.75 22.54
C GLU A 166 -7.70 -8.30 22.00
N ASN A 167 -6.92 -7.46 22.68
CA ASN A 167 -6.73 -6.05 22.36
C ASN A 167 -5.27 -5.73 21.97
N ALA A 168 -4.67 -6.59 21.17
CA ALA A 168 -3.25 -6.50 20.81
C ALA A 168 -2.85 -5.19 20.10
N ASN A 169 -3.79 -4.49 19.50
CA ASN A 169 -3.60 -3.22 18.79
C ASN A 169 -3.41 -2.00 19.73
N ILE A 170 -3.78 -2.11 21.01
CA ILE A 170 -3.64 -1.03 22.01
C ILE A 170 -2.60 -1.33 23.08
N ILE A 171 -1.81 -2.40 22.93
CA ILE A 171 -0.73 -2.76 23.86
C ILE A 171 0.22 -1.59 24.13
N PRO A 172 0.68 -0.79 23.14
CA PRO A 172 1.52 0.37 23.42
C PRO A 172 0.85 1.41 24.35
N ALA A 173 -0.46 1.62 24.24
CA ALA A 173 -1.18 2.55 25.10
C ALA A 173 -1.27 2.03 26.55
N TRP A 174 -1.55 0.74 26.73
CA TRP A 174 -1.52 0.10 28.05
C TRP A 174 -0.13 0.13 28.66
N GLY A 175 0.88 -0.19 27.87
CA GLY A 175 2.28 -0.09 28.26
C GLY A 175 2.67 1.31 28.70
N ALA A 176 2.19 2.34 28.00
CA ALA A 176 2.46 3.73 28.34
C ALA A 176 1.82 4.12 29.67
N SER A 177 0.59 3.65 29.92
CA SER A 177 -0.09 3.80 31.21
C SER A 177 0.67 3.11 32.34
N LEU A 178 1.08 1.85 32.13
CA LEU A 178 1.84 1.07 33.11
C LEU A 178 3.25 1.62 33.38
N ALA A 179 3.84 2.36 32.45
CA ALA A 179 5.13 3.01 32.62
C ALA A 179 5.04 4.34 33.40
N CYS A 180 3.83 4.84 33.64
CA CYS A 180 3.65 6.05 34.44
C CYS A 180 3.99 5.76 35.91
N THR A 181 4.94 6.52 36.46
CA THR A 181 5.36 6.41 37.87
C THR A 181 4.82 7.55 38.74
N GLN A 182 4.12 8.52 38.15
CA GLN A 182 3.59 9.69 38.85
C GLN A 182 2.19 10.00 38.34
N ASP A 183 1.20 9.77 39.19
CA ASP A 183 -0.17 10.18 38.90
C ASP A 183 -0.29 11.70 38.98
N ARG A 184 -0.66 12.32 37.86
CA ARG A 184 -1.01 13.74 37.78
C ARG A 184 -2.36 13.87 37.13
N THR A 185 -3.28 14.52 37.84
CA THR A 185 -4.60 14.87 37.32
C THR A 185 -4.56 16.30 36.82
N PHE A 186 -5.14 16.53 35.64
CA PHE A 186 -5.28 17.85 35.06
C PHE A 186 -6.75 18.08 34.71
N THR A 187 -7.24 19.30 34.92
CA THR A 187 -8.43 19.81 34.27
C THR A 187 -8.14 20.07 32.79
N LEU A 188 -9.18 20.08 31.95
CA LEU A 188 -9.03 20.36 30.52
C LEU A 188 -8.36 21.73 30.28
N ASN A 189 -8.69 22.75 31.09
CA ASN A 189 -8.11 24.08 30.98
C ASN A 189 -6.62 24.10 31.31
N GLU A 190 -6.19 23.32 32.32
CA GLU A 190 -4.76 23.17 32.64
C GLU A 190 -4.01 22.48 31.50
N LEU A 191 -4.60 21.44 30.90
CA LEU A 191 -3.99 20.77 29.75
C LEU A 191 -3.86 21.71 28.54
N ILE A 192 -4.90 22.49 28.24
CA ILE A 192 -4.87 23.50 27.17
C ILE A 192 -3.78 24.53 27.47
N SER A 193 -3.69 25.01 28.71
CA SER A 193 -2.66 25.98 29.13
C SER A 193 -1.24 25.42 29.00
N ILE A 194 -1.03 24.13 29.31
CA ILE A 194 0.26 23.44 29.14
C ILE A 194 0.63 23.35 27.64
N LEU A 195 -0.34 23.01 26.79
CA LEU A 195 -0.12 22.82 25.35
C LEU A 195 0.04 24.15 24.57
N THR A 196 -0.64 25.21 25.02
CA THR A 196 -0.69 26.52 24.34
C THR A 196 0.23 27.57 24.97
N GLY A 197 0.60 27.40 26.24
CA GLY A 197 1.52 28.29 26.92
C GLY A 197 2.93 28.21 26.35
N ASN A 198 3.64 29.34 26.33
CA ASN A 198 5.07 29.46 26.00
C ASN A 198 6.00 28.66 26.94
N GLY A 199 5.43 27.84 27.83
CA GLY A 199 6.06 27.12 28.93
C GLY A 199 6.20 25.62 28.71
N VAL A 200 6.07 25.10 27.48
CA VAL A 200 6.77 23.85 27.11
C VAL A 200 8.27 24.15 27.10
N LYS A 201 8.82 24.38 28.30
CA LYS A 201 10.25 24.52 28.55
C LYS A 201 10.89 23.24 28.05
N SER A 202 11.53 23.31 26.90
CA SER A 202 12.82 22.67 26.60
C SER A 202 12.98 21.20 27.00
N GLY A 203 11.90 20.43 27.09
CA GLY A 203 11.88 18.98 27.17
C GLY A 203 11.78 18.38 25.77
N GLY A 204 12.59 18.89 24.84
CA GLY A 204 12.89 18.22 23.57
C GLY A 204 11.71 17.73 22.75
N VAL A 205 10.56 18.43 22.70
CA VAL A 205 9.66 18.25 21.55
C VAL A 205 10.40 18.86 20.38
N LYS A 206 11.26 18.07 19.72
CA LYS A 206 11.84 18.43 18.44
C LYS A 206 10.65 18.74 17.55
N GLN A 207 10.41 20.03 17.28
CA GLN A 207 9.59 20.39 16.14
C GLN A 207 10.31 19.76 14.96
N THR A 208 9.75 18.66 14.45
CA THR A 208 10.20 18.09 13.19
C THR A 208 10.12 19.21 12.17
N ALA A 209 11.16 19.36 11.35
CA ALA A 209 11.16 20.37 10.29
C ALA A 209 9.92 20.14 9.43
N ARG A 210 8.89 20.97 9.64
CA ARG A 210 7.65 20.85 8.88
C ARG A 210 7.98 21.32 7.48
N LEU A 211 7.54 20.56 6.48
CA LEU A 211 7.60 21.03 5.12
C LEU A 211 6.83 22.36 5.03
N PRO A 212 7.34 23.35 4.28
CA PRO A 212 6.61 24.58 4.06
C PRO A 212 5.25 24.27 3.42
N ARG A 213 4.28 25.15 3.65
CA ARG A 213 2.99 25.06 2.96
C ARG A 213 3.24 25.10 1.45
N ILE A 214 2.55 24.26 0.68
CA ILE A 214 2.67 24.24 -0.78
C ILE A 214 2.15 25.57 -1.36
N PHE A 215 1.08 26.11 -0.78
CA PHE A 215 0.52 27.42 -1.10
C PHE A 215 0.16 28.17 0.19
N TYR A 216 0.39 29.47 0.23
CA TYR A 216 0.09 30.35 1.36
C TYR A 216 -1.25 31.10 1.20
N SER A 217 -1.81 31.12 -0.01
CA SER A 217 -3.13 31.69 -0.29
C SER A 217 -3.79 31.04 -1.51
N GLU A 218 -5.09 31.31 -1.68
CA GLU A 218 -5.87 30.83 -2.83
C GLU A 218 -5.39 31.48 -4.14
N GLU A 219 -4.91 32.72 -4.07
CA GLU A 219 -4.34 33.43 -5.22
C GLU A 219 -3.05 32.77 -5.72
N GLU A 220 -2.18 32.32 -4.82
CA GLU A 220 -0.96 31.59 -5.17
C GLU A 220 -1.29 30.27 -5.88
N TYR A 221 -2.25 29.52 -5.35
CA TYR A 221 -2.74 28.28 -5.98
C TYR A 221 -3.32 28.53 -7.37
N THR A 222 -4.13 29.58 -7.51
CA THR A 222 -4.74 29.96 -8.79
C THR A 222 -3.68 30.36 -9.82
N ALA A 223 -2.68 31.15 -9.43
CA ALA A 223 -1.57 31.55 -10.30
C ALA A 223 -0.72 30.34 -10.73
N TRP A 224 -0.43 29.42 -9.80
CA TRP A 224 0.26 28.17 -10.11
C TRP A 224 -0.52 27.32 -11.12
N LYS A 225 -1.85 27.20 -10.92
CA LYS A 225 -2.73 26.42 -11.80
C LYS A 225 -2.76 27.02 -13.20
N ALA A 226 -2.92 28.33 -13.34
CA ALA A 226 -2.88 29.02 -14.63
C ALA A 226 -1.53 28.82 -15.36
N LYS A 227 -0.41 28.87 -14.62
CA LYS A 227 0.93 28.60 -15.16
C LYS A 227 1.09 27.14 -15.62
N LYS A 228 0.46 26.17 -14.93
CA LYS A 228 0.49 24.77 -15.36
C LYS A 228 -0.41 24.52 -16.58
N ASP A 229 -1.55 25.19 -16.63
CA ASP A 229 -2.49 25.07 -17.75
C ASP A 229 -1.95 25.67 -19.06
N SER A 230 -1.04 26.65 -18.99
CA SER A 230 -0.42 27.26 -20.19
C SER A 230 0.48 26.31 -20.98
N SER A 231 0.93 25.21 -20.37
CA SER A 231 1.78 24.19 -21.01
C SER A 231 1.01 22.92 -21.39
N ARG A 232 -0.33 22.98 -21.41
CA ARG A 232 -1.14 21.82 -21.83
C ARG A 232 -0.94 21.50 -23.31
N ILE A 233 -0.93 20.21 -23.61
CA ILE A 233 -0.98 19.72 -24.99
C ILE A 233 -2.25 20.25 -25.64
N SER A 234 -2.11 20.74 -26.87
CA SER A 234 -3.22 21.28 -27.65
C SER A 234 -4.28 20.20 -27.87
N GLN A 235 -5.55 20.55 -27.77
CA GLN A 235 -6.67 19.65 -28.03
C GLN A 235 -7.39 20.11 -29.30
N THR A 236 -7.90 19.17 -30.08
CA THR A 236 -8.78 19.49 -31.22
C THR A 236 -10.00 18.57 -31.21
N PRO A 237 -11.20 19.09 -31.49
CA PRO A 237 -12.40 18.25 -31.56
C PRO A 237 -12.27 17.14 -32.60
N LEU A 238 -12.71 15.93 -32.25
CA LEU A 238 -12.76 14.78 -33.17
C LEU A 238 -13.44 15.11 -34.51
N ASN A 239 -14.54 15.87 -34.51
CA ASN A 239 -15.30 16.20 -35.73
C ASN A 239 -14.57 17.13 -36.71
N LYS A 240 -13.45 17.74 -36.30
CA LYS A 240 -12.61 18.59 -37.16
C LYS A 240 -11.39 17.87 -37.70
N HIS A 241 -11.16 16.63 -37.27
CA HIS A 241 -9.98 15.88 -37.64
C HIS A 241 -10.13 15.27 -39.04
N THR A 242 -9.05 15.30 -39.80
CA THR A 242 -8.89 14.66 -41.10
C THR A 242 -7.47 14.12 -41.17
N GLY A 243 -7.28 12.94 -41.75
CA GLY A 243 -5.96 12.30 -41.87
C GLY A 243 -5.78 11.16 -40.86
N TYR A 244 -4.54 10.96 -40.45
CA TYR A 244 -4.16 9.85 -39.57
C TYR A 244 -4.20 10.23 -38.10
N ALA A 245 -4.53 9.24 -37.28
CA ALA A 245 -4.50 9.32 -35.83
C ALA A 245 -3.63 8.22 -35.22
N TYR A 246 -3.21 8.40 -33.97
CA TYR A 246 -2.37 7.48 -33.22
C TYR A 246 -3.02 7.15 -31.88
N LEU A 247 -2.95 5.88 -31.48
CA LEU A 247 -3.52 5.37 -30.23
C LEU A 247 -2.43 5.11 -29.20
N GLY A 248 -2.53 5.78 -28.05
CA GLY A 248 -1.69 5.51 -26.87
C GLY A 248 -2.52 4.93 -25.73
N ILE A 249 -2.06 3.84 -25.13
CA ILE A 249 -2.69 3.23 -23.94
C ILE A 249 -1.65 3.08 -22.82
N ASP A 250 -1.82 3.81 -21.73
CA ASP A 250 -1.07 3.56 -20.49
C ASP A 250 -1.91 2.65 -19.59
N SER A 251 -1.49 1.38 -19.49
CA SER A 251 -2.07 0.39 -18.58
C SER A 251 -1.26 0.34 -17.30
N GLY A 252 -1.50 1.32 -16.44
CA GLY A 252 -0.85 1.42 -15.14
C GLY A 252 -1.36 0.39 -14.13
N SER A 253 -0.73 0.35 -12.96
CA SER A 253 -1.13 -0.59 -11.91
C SER A 253 -2.35 -0.13 -11.10
N THR A 254 -2.78 1.12 -11.28
CA THR A 254 -3.94 1.71 -10.61
C THR A 254 -4.98 2.23 -11.59
N THR A 255 -4.53 2.80 -12.72
CA THR A 255 -5.40 3.45 -13.71
C THR A 255 -4.99 3.08 -15.13
N THR A 256 -5.97 3.10 -16.04
CA THR A 256 -5.80 3.02 -17.47
C THR A 256 -6.06 4.39 -18.05
N LYS A 257 -5.22 4.78 -18.99
CA LYS A 257 -5.38 6.02 -19.75
C LYS A 257 -5.34 5.66 -21.23
N ILE A 258 -6.24 6.23 -22.00
CA ILE A 258 -6.22 6.12 -23.45
C ILE A 258 -6.14 7.53 -24.00
N VAL A 259 -5.29 7.75 -24.98
CA VAL A 259 -5.20 9.00 -25.72
C VAL A 259 -5.23 8.71 -27.21
N ILE A 260 -5.95 9.53 -27.95
CA ILE A 260 -5.83 9.60 -29.42
C ILE A 260 -5.19 10.94 -29.76
N THR A 261 -4.14 10.91 -30.57
CA THR A 261 -3.50 12.12 -31.09
C THR A 261 -3.54 12.17 -32.62
N ASP A 262 -3.45 13.37 -33.19
CA ASP A 262 -3.26 13.56 -34.63
C ASP A 262 -1.77 13.70 -35.01
N GLU A 263 -1.50 13.91 -36.29
CA GLU A 263 -0.15 14.13 -36.84
C GLU A 263 0.52 15.43 -36.37
N GLN A 264 -0.18 16.30 -35.65
CA GLN A 264 0.34 17.53 -35.05
C GLN A 264 0.45 17.43 -33.52
N ASP A 265 0.44 16.21 -32.97
CA ASP A 265 0.50 15.92 -31.53
C ASP A 265 -0.64 16.54 -30.72
N ARG A 266 -1.78 16.86 -31.36
CA ARG A 266 -2.96 17.38 -30.67
C ARG A 266 -3.82 16.22 -30.19
N ILE A 267 -4.37 16.34 -28.98
CA ILE A 267 -5.27 15.32 -28.41
C ILE A 267 -6.65 15.45 -29.05
N LEU A 268 -7.12 14.34 -29.63
CA LEU A 268 -8.45 14.14 -30.19
C LEU A 268 -9.43 13.55 -29.17
N PHE A 269 -8.92 12.66 -28.32
CA PHE A 269 -9.70 11.94 -27.31
C PHE A 269 -8.81 11.59 -26.13
N SER A 270 -9.39 11.59 -24.93
CA SER A 270 -8.73 11.10 -23.72
C SER A 270 -9.71 10.33 -22.84
N TYR A 271 -9.27 9.21 -22.30
CA TYR A 271 -9.97 8.42 -21.29
C TYR A 271 -9.06 8.22 -20.08
N TYR A 272 -9.61 8.30 -18.88
CA TYR A 272 -8.90 8.03 -17.63
C TYR A 272 -9.84 7.29 -16.69
N SER A 273 -9.45 6.08 -16.26
CA SER A 273 -10.30 5.29 -15.37
C SER A 273 -9.47 4.37 -14.46
N PRO A 274 -9.91 4.11 -13.22
CA PRO A 274 -9.33 3.08 -12.36
C PRO A 274 -9.40 1.68 -12.98
N ASN A 275 -8.35 0.88 -12.80
CA ASN A 275 -8.30 -0.49 -13.34
C ASN A 275 -9.09 -1.50 -12.53
N ARG A 276 -9.21 -1.30 -11.20
CA ARG A 276 -9.90 -2.22 -10.27
C ARG A 276 -9.51 -3.69 -10.49
N GLY A 277 -8.21 -3.93 -10.69
CA GLY A 277 -7.66 -5.27 -10.93
C GLY A 277 -7.93 -5.87 -12.33
N ASN A 278 -8.71 -5.22 -13.21
CA ASN A 278 -9.00 -5.73 -14.55
C ASN A 278 -8.68 -4.69 -15.65
N PRO A 279 -7.39 -4.54 -16.04
CA PRO A 279 -6.99 -3.57 -17.04
C PRO A 279 -7.59 -3.81 -18.43
N ILE A 280 -7.82 -5.08 -18.81
CA ILE A 280 -8.39 -5.42 -20.12
C ILE A 280 -9.82 -4.89 -20.26
N ASP A 281 -10.65 -5.08 -19.24
CA ASP A 281 -12.03 -4.57 -19.25
C ASP A 281 -12.06 -3.03 -19.26
N THR A 282 -11.17 -2.39 -18.51
CA THR A 282 -11.06 -0.92 -18.50
C THR A 282 -10.62 -0.36 -19.86
N VAL A 283 -9.64 -0.97 -20.53
CA VAL A 283 -9.26 -0.58 -21.89
C VAL A 283 -10.42 -0.78 -22.87
N LYS A 284 -11.11 -1.92 -22.80
CA LYS A 284 -12.26 -2.23 -23.65
C LYS A 284 -13.34 -1.16 -23.52
N LYS A 285 -13.67 -0.74 -22.29
CA LYS A 285 -14.63 0.35 -22.03
C LYS A 285 -14.21 1.67 -22.66
N GLY A 286 -12.95 2.07 -22.51
CA GLY A 286 -12.44 3.31 -23.10
C GLY A 286 -12.43 3.29 -24.64
N LEU A 287 -12.12 2.15 -25.26
CA LEU A 287 -12.19 2.00 -26.72
C LEU A 287 -13.63 1.97 -27.24
N TRP A 288 -14.57 1.41 -26.47
CA TRP A 288 -16.00 1.48 -26.79
C TRP A 288 -16.52 2.92 -26.72
N GLU A 289 -16.12 3.67 -25.70
CA GLU A 289 -16.47 5.08 -25.57
C GLU A 289 -15.96 5.90 -26.77
N LEU A 290 -14.70 5.67 -27.18
CA LEU A 290 -14.16 6.27 -28.41
C LEU A 290 -14.98 5.90 -29.65
N SER A 291 -15.29 4.60 -29.82
CA SER A 291 -16.08 4.11 -30.95
C SER A 291 -17.47 4.76 -30.99
N ASP A 292 -18.14 4.89 -29.86
CA ASP A 292 -19.47 5.48 -29.78
C ASP A 292 -19.44 6.99 -30.07
N GLN A 293 -18.41 7.70 -29.58
CA GLN A 293 -18.19 9.10 -29.95
C GLN A 293 -17.98 9.25 -31.46
N CYS A 294 -17.15 8.40 -32.08
CA CYS A 294 -16.91 8.45 -33.53
C CYS A 294 -18.18 8.19 -34.35
N ARG A 295 -19.00 7.20 -33.96
CA ARG A 295 -20.29 6.92 -34.60
C ARG A 295 -21.26 8.09 -34.48
N SER A 296 -21.34 8.72 -33.30
CA SER A 296 -22.27 9.83 -33.04
C SER A 296 -22.02 11.05 -33.92
N ILE A 297 -20.77 11.27 -34.34
CA ILE A 297 -20.34 12.39 -35.18
C ILE A 297 -20.10 11.97 -36.63
N GLY A 298 -20.28 10.69 -36.98
CA GLY A 298 -20.10 10.17 -38.32
C GLY A 298 -18.66 10.23 -38.85
N ILE A 299 -17.66 10.11 -37.97
CA ILE A 299 -16.25 10.07 -38.37
C ILE A 299 -15.71 8.64 -38.30
N GLU A 300 -14.83 8.30 -39.25
CA GLU A 300 -14.03 7.09 -39.23
C GLU A 300 -12.56 7.47 -39.03
N LEU A 301 -11.97 7.03 -37.91
CA LEU A 301 -10.57 7.31 -37.60
C LEU A 301 -9.65 6.32 -38.31
N GLN A 302 -8.64 6.84 -39.01
CA GLN A 302 -7.56 6.02 -39.58
C GLN A 302 -6.40 5.95 -38.59
N ILE A 303 -6.38 4.91 -37.76
CA ILE A 303 -5.28 4.69 -36.81
C ILE A 303 -4.06 4.17 -37.58
N LYS A 304 -2.99 4.99 -37.65
CA LYS A 304 -1.74 4.64 -38.36
C LYS A 304 -0.73 3.94 -37.47
N GLY A 305 -0.87 4.08 -36.15
CA GLY A 305 0.00 3.44 -35.19
C GLY A 305 -0.62 3.42 -33.80
N SER A 306 -0.28 2.39 -33.04
CA SER A 306 -0.75 2.17 -31.70
C SER A 306 0.37 1.69 -30.78
N CYS A 307 0.32 2.13 -29.52
CA CYS A 307 1.33 1.76 -28.52
C CYS A 307 0.70 1.60 -27.15
N SER A 308 1.12 0.57 -26.43
CA SER A 308 0.90 0.44 -24.98
C SER A 308 2.14 0.80 -24.17
N THR A 309 1.91 1.27 -22.95
CA THR A 309 2.91 1.42 -21.88
C THR A 309 2.31 1.01 -20.53
N GLY A 310 3.12 1.03 -19.47
CA GLY A 310 2.75 0.70 -18.11
C GLY A 310 2.97 -0.77 -17.75
N TYR A 311 2.57 -1.17 -16.55
CA TYR A 311 2.75 -2.54 -16.05
C TYR A 311 1.94 -3.57 -16.83
N GLY A 312 0.79 -3.18 -17.38
CA GLY A 312 -0.07 -4.03 -18.20
C GLY A 312 0.28 -4.01 -19.69
N GLU A 313 1.44 -3.47 -20.08
CA GLU A 313 1.80 -3.22 -21.48
C GLU A 313 1.69 -4.46 -22.35
N ASP A 314 2.44 -5.52 -22.05
CA ASP A 314 2.44 -6.77 -22.84
C ASP A 314 1.04 -7.38 -22.96
N LEU A 315 0.29 -7.36 -21.87
CA LEU A 315 -1.07 -7.90 -21.80
C LEU A 315 -2.02 -7.12 -22.71
N VAL A 316 -1.98 -5.78 -22.65
CA VAL A 316 -2.83 -4.91 -23.46
C VAL A 316 -2.41 -4.96 -24.93
N LYS A 317 -1.12 -4.97 -25.22
CA LYS A 317 -0.59 -5.13 -26.57
C LYS A 317 -1.13 -6.40 -27.23
N ALA A 318 -1.02 -7.53 -26.54
CA ALA A 318 -1.49 -8.82 -27.04
C ALA A 318 -3.02 -8.86 -27.18
N ALA A 319 -3.76 -8.36 -26.19
CA ALA A 319 -5.22 -8.42 -26.17
C ALA A 319 -5.89 -7.56 -27.26
N PHE A 320 -5.29 -6.41 -27.59
CA PHE A 320 -5.85 -5.47 -28.57
C PHE A 320 -5.03 -5.39 -29.87
N ASN A 321 -4.04 -6.27 -30.04
CA ASN A 321 -3.16 -6.37 -31.20
C ASN A 321 -2.50 -5.03 -31.58
N LEU A 322 -1.90 -4.36 -30.59
CA LEU A 322 -1.24 -3.07 -30.80
C LEU A 322 0.12 -3.22 -31.49
N ASP A 323 0.53 -2.20 -32.25
CA ASP A 323 1.75 -2.25 -33.07
C ASP A 323 3.02 -2.30 -32.21
N ARG A 324 3.03 -1.56 -31.10
CA ARG A 324 4.19 -1.40 -30.24
C ARG A 324 3.85 -1.51 -28.77
N GLY A 325 4.89 -1.86 -28.03
CA GLY A 325 4.93 -1.92 -26.59
C GLY A 325 6.16 -1.18 -26.10
N VAL A 326 6.00 -0.28 -25.13
CA VAL A 326 7.12 0.44 -24.52
C VAL A 326 7.06 0.25 -23.02
N ILE A 327 8.11 -0.34 -22.46
CA ILE A 327 8.30 -0.42 -21.02
C ILE A 327 8.96 0.90 -20.58
N GLU A 328 8.17 1.81 -20.02
CA GLU A 328 8.65 3.12 -19.53
C GLU A 328 9.58 3.00 -18.31
N THR A 329 9.60 1.85 -17.64
CA THR A 329 10.41 1.62 -16.43
C THR A 329 11.42 0.50 -16.66
N ILE A 330 12.67 0.85 -16.98
CA ILE A 330 13.80 -0.04 -16.71
C ILE A 330 14.09 0.13 -15.21
N ALA A 331 13.66 -0.84 -14.41
CA ALA A 331 14.05 -0.93 -13.00
C ALA A 331 15.49 -1.47 -12.89
#